data_AF-A0A386PMF0-F1
#
_entry.id   AF-A0A386PMF0-F1
#
_cell.length_a   1.000
_cell.length_b   1.000
_cell.length_c   1.000
_cell.angle_alpha   90.00
_cell.angle_beta   90.00
_cell.angle_gamma   90.00
#
_symmetry.space_group_name_H-M   'P 1'
#
loop_
_entity.id
_entity.type
_entity.pdbx_description
1 polymer ?
#
loop_
_entity_poly.entity_id
_entity_poly.type
_entity_poly.pdbx_seq_one_letter_code
_entity_poly.pdbx_strand_id
1 'polypeptide(L)'
;MKKTMLILILLLVFVLNASANDLYTNRGSFGFGVVGPLPSTFQLTLGPNIEIEIGIYNGLKNLFKNIDIIFSSLEFITPTYNLLEDSNIIDIALGIGVYGLWWISEWKNTQTIYNSLNIGGRLSFILNISASKRLFDIFLKAGPGINIWGGGGNSTQKWEIFATLGFRFWII
;
A
#
# COMPACT_ATOMS: atom_id res chain seq x y z
N MET A 1 14.01 10.59 25.89
CA MET A 1 13.79 9.44 25.00
C MET A 1 13.00 8.31 25.66
N LYS A 2 13.50 7.63 26.71
CA LYS A 2 12.79 6.47 27.30
C LYS A 2 11.39 6.79 27.86
N LYS A 3 11.22 7.92 28.57
CA LYS A 3 9.90 8.35 29.10
C LYS A 3 8.92 8.74 27.99
N THR A 4 9.41 9.42 26.95
CA THR A 4 8.61 9.84 25.79
C THR A 4 8.11 8.64 24.97
N MET A 5 8.98 7.63 24.76
CA MET A 5 8.58 6.37 24.13
C MET A 5 7.56 5.60 24.97
N LEU A 6 7.75 5.54 26.29
CA LEU A 6 6.79 4.89 27.19
C LEU A 6 5.40 5.56 27.11
N ILE A 7 5.36 6.89 27.09
CA ILE A 7 4.10 7.66 26.94
C ILE A 7 3.45 7.36 25.59
N LEU A 8 4.21 7.34 24.49
CA LEU A 8 3.70 6.97 23.17
C LEU A 8 3.14 5.54 23.14
N ILE A 9 3.84 4.58 23.75
CA ILE A 9 3.38 3.19 23.85
C ILE A 9 2.10 3.11 24.69
N LEU A 10 2.03 3.79 25.84
CA LEU A 10 0.84 3.83 26.68
C LEU A 10 -0.34 4.50 25.97
N LEU A 11 -0.11 5.57 25.22
CA LEU A 11 -1.13 6.24 24.43
C LEU A 11 -1.65 5.33 23.32
N LEU A 12 -0.74 4.62 22.63
CA LEU A 12 -1.08 3.63 21.61
C LEU A 12 -1.92 2.50 22.21
N VAL A 13 -1.50 1.94 23.34
CA VAL A 13 -2.22 0.89 24.06
C VAL A 13 -3.59 1.37 24.53
N PHE A 14 -3.71 2.63 24.97
CA PHE A 14 -4.98 3.22 25.39
C PHE A 14 -5.94 3.41 24.22
N VAL A 15 -5.47 3.92 23.08
CA VAL A 15 -6.26 4.08 21.85
C VAL A 15 -6.72 2.71 21.32
N LEU A 16 -5.84 1.71 21.34
CA LEU A 16 -6.19 0.34 20.93
C LEU A 16 -7.23 -0.29 21.87
N ASN A 17 -7.09 -0.11 23.19
CA ASN A 17 -8.07 -0.62 24.16
C ASN A 17 -9.42 0.10 24.09
N ALA A 18 -9.43 1.42 23.91
CA ALA A 18 -10.67 2.19 23.74
C ALA A 18 -11.44 1.75 22.49
N SER A 19 -10.73 1.37 21.42
CA SER A 19 -11.34 0.82 20.20
C SER A 19 -11.75 -0.64 20.31
N ALA A 20 -11.16 -1.43 21.21
CA ALA A 20 -11.52 -2.85 21.37
C ALA A 20 -12.93 -3.03 21.95
N ASN A 21 -13.45 -2.02 22.67
CA ASN A 21 -14.77 -2.05 23.30
C ASN A 21 -15.88 -1.42 22.44
N ASP A 22 -15.55 -1.02 21.20
CA ASP A 22 -16.45 -0.30 20.33
C ASP A 22 -17.38 -1.30 19.59
N LEU A 23 -18.69 -1.20 19.85
CA LEU A 23 -19.75 -2.03 19.24
C LEU A 23 -20.01 -1.64 17.77
N TYR A 24 -19.39 -0.57 17.28
CA TYR A 24 -19.59 -0.07 15.93
C TYR A 24 -18.75 -0.85 14.91
N THR A 25 -19.42 -1.39 13.88
CA THR A 25 -18.86 -2.28 12.85
C THR A 25 -18.20 -1.54 11.68
N ASN A 26 -18.29 -0.21 11.62
CA ASN A 26 -17.86 0.55 10.45
C ASN A 26 -16.43 1.10 10.61
N ARG A 27 -15.56 0.71 9.68
CA ARG A 27 -14.23 1.31 9.47
C ARG A 27 -14.36 2.81 9.18
N GLY A 28 -13.30 3.56 9.52
CA GLY A 28 -13.21 4.99 9.18
C GLY A 28 -13.24 5.24 7.67
N SER A 29 -13.63 6.45 7.26
CA SER A 29 -13.76 6.81 5.84
C SER A 29 -12.42 7.14 5.17
N PHE A 30 -11.37 7.35 5.96
CA PHE A 30 -10.05 7.71 5.46
C PHE A 30 -8.98 6.87 6.15
N GLY A 31 -8.05 6.34 5.38
CA GLY A 31 -6.95 5.51 5.88
C GLY A 31 -5.60 6.09 5.51
N PHE A 32 -4.62 5.98 6.41
CA PHE A 32 -3.21 6.21 6.10
C PHE A 32 -2.41 4.99 6.50
N GLY A 33 -1.57 4.51 5.59
CA GLY A 33 -0.78 3.31 5.79
C GLY A 33 0.67 3.47 5.39
N VAL A 34 1.48 2.56 5.92
CA VAL A 34 2.87 2.40 5.56
C VAL A 34 3.07 0.96 5.12
N VAL A 35 3.75 0.79 3.99
CA VAL A 35 3.93 -0.48 3.33
C VAL A 35 5.43 -0.82 3.28
N GLY A 36 5.77 -2.03 3.70
CA GLY A 36 7.12 -2.57 3.83
C GLY A 36 7.42 -3.75 2.88
N PRO A 37 8.70 -4.16 2.82
CA PRO A 37 9.40 -4.72 3.98
C PRO A 37 10.14 -3.74 4.92
N LEU A 38 10.33 -2.49 4.50
CA LEU A 38 10.75 -1.32 5.30
C LEU A 38 9.94 -0.15 4.74
N PRO A 39 9.51 0.88 5.51
CA PRO A 39 8.64 1.95 5.00
C PRO A 39 9.13 2.47 3.65
N SER A 40 8.56 1.95 2.57
CA SER A 40 9.02 2.27 1.23
C SER A 40 7.90 2.97 0.51
N THR A 41 6.64 2.69 0.82
CA THR A 41 5.51 3.44 0.28
C THR A 41 4.55 3.89 1.37
N PHE A 42 4.04 5.10 1.19
CA PHE A 42 2.90 5.64 1.92
C PHE A 42 1.65 5.31 1.14
N GLN A 43 0.63 4.86 1.86
CA GLN A 43 -0.67 4.52 1.35
C GLN A 43 -1.70 5.48 1.91
N LEU A 44 -2.55 6.02 1.05
CA LEU A 44 -3.70 6.82 1.41
C LEU A 44 -4.95 6.13 0.87
N THR A 45 -5.89 5.82 1.75
CA THR A 45 -7.17 5.23 1.38
C THR A 45 -8.26 6.30 1.51
N LEU A 46 -8.96 6.57 0.42
CA LEU A 46 -10.05 7.55 0.31
C LEU A 46 -11.37 6.81 0.18
N GLY A 47 -12.23 6.91 1.20
CA GLY A 47 -13.41 6.06 1.31
C GLY A 47 -13.05 4.57 1.40
N PRO A 48 -14.01 3.67 1.18
CA PRO A 48 -13.73 2.22 1.20
C PRO A 48 -13.02 1.71 -0.07
N ASN A 49 -13.01 2.50 -1.16
CA ASN A 49 -12.80 1.95 -2.51
C ASN A 49 -11.66 2.60 -3.30
N ILE A 50 -11.00 3.64 -2.82
CA ILE A 50 -9.92 4.30 -3.57
C ILE A 50 -8.65 4.26 -2.73
N GLU A 51 -7.55 3.88 -3.36
CA GLU A 51 -6.24 3.81 -2.73
C GLU A 51 -5.18 4.46 -3.60
N ILE A 52 -4.34 5.28 -2.97
CA ILE A 52 -3.21 5.93 -3.58
C ILE A 52 -1.97 5.45 -2.83
N GLU A 53 -0.99 4.91 -3.55
CA GLU A 53 0.32 4.60 -2.97
C GLU A 53 1.39 5.48 -3.62
N ILE A 54 2.36 5.95 -2.82
CA ILE A 54 3.53 6.67 -3.31
C ILE A 54 4.74 6.24 -2.49
N GLY A 55 5.84 5.94 -3.16
CA GLY A 55 7.13 5.82 -2.50
C GLY A 55 8.19 5.17 -3.37
N ILE A 56 8.91 4.20 -2.80
CA ILE A 56 10.05 3.54 -3.37
C ILE A 56 9.69 2.08 -3.61
N TYR A 57 9.88 1.64 -4.85
CA TYR A 57 9.72 0.25 -5.24
C TYR A 57 11.09 -0.40 -5.43
N ASN A 58 11.34 -1.44 -4.63
CA ASN A 58 12.48 -2.31 -4.85
C ASN A 58 11.92 -3.64 -5.36
N GLY A 59 11.93 -3.83 -6.69
CA GLY A 59 11.47 -5.09 -7.27
C GLY A 59 12.17 -6.30 -6.65
N LEU A 60 11.53 -7.46 -6.66
CA LEU A 60 11.98 -8.68 -5.96
C LEU A 60 13.44 -9.08 -6.28
N LYS A 61 13.94 -8.77 -7.50
CA LYS A 61 15.34 -9.03 -7.90
C LYS A 61 16.38 -8.14 -7.20
N ASN A 62 15.98 -6.97 -6.70
CA ASN A 62 16.86 -5.93 -6.16
C ASN A 62 16.50 -5.51 -4.73
N LEU A 63 15.75 -6.35 -4.01
CA LEU A 63 15.51 -6.20 -2.57
C LEU A 63 16.85 -5.87 -1.88
N PHE A 64 16.94 -4.68 -1.30
CA PHE A 64 18.07 -4.15 -0.53
C PHE A 64 19.33 -3.69 -1.29
N LYS A 65 19.35 -3.67 -2.63
CA LYS A 65 20.54 -3.20 -3.39
C LYS A 65 20.43 -1.79 -3.96
N ASN A 66 19.29 -1.43 -4.55
CA ASN A 66 19.14 -0.17 -5.29
C ASN A 66 17.82 0.51 -4.91
N ILE A 67 17.89 1.64 -4.20
CA ILE A 67 16.75 2.51 -3.83
C ILE A 67 16.53 3.54 -4.94
N ASP A 68 16.30 3.06 -6.17
CA ASP A 68 16.37 3.92 -7.35
C ASP A 68 15.05 4.04 -8.10
N ILE A 69 13.96 3.44 -7.63
CA ILE A 69 12.68 3.47 -8.36
C ILE A 69 11.63 4.14 -7.48
N ILE A 70 11.15 5.31 -7.91
CA ILE A 70 9.93 5.92 -7.36
C ILE A 70 8.74 5.17 -7.94
N PHE A 71 7.78 4.87 -7.08
CA PHE A 71 6.54 4.21 -7.42
C PHE A 71 5.37 5.09 -7.00
N SER A 72 4.35 5.12 -7.85
CA SER A 72 3.04 5.62 -7.47
C SER A 72 1.96 4.73 -8.07
N SER A 73 0.86 4.54 -7.35
CA SER A 73 -0.32 3.85 -7.86
C SER A 73 -1.60 4.57 -7.48
N LEU A 74 -2.62 4.35 -8.30
CA LEU A 74 -4.01 4.68 -8.03
C LEU A 74 -4.83 3.42 -8.30
N GLU A 75 -5.46 2.88 -7.26
CA GLU A 75 -6.24 1.65 -7.31
C GLU A 75 -7.66 1.87 -6.82
N PHE A 76 -8.61 1.23 -7.50
CA PHE A 76 -9.98 1.07 -7.07
C PHE A 76 -10.13 -0.29 -6.42
N ILE A 77 -10.52 -0.30 -5.16
CA ILE A 77 -10.66 -1.49 -4.33
C ILE A 77 -12.15 -1.82 -4.22
N THR A 78 -12.47 -3.08 -4.48
CA THR A 78 -13.77 -3.66 -4.18
C THR A 78 -13.57 -4.76 -3.12
N PRO A 79 -14.25 -4.67 -1.97
CA PRO A 79 -14.30 -5.81 -1.06
C PRO A 79 -14.96 -6.98 -1.79
N THR A 80 -14.35 -8.17 -1.73
CA THR A 80 -14.88 -9.36 -2.40
C THR A 80 -15.97 -10.07 -1.60
N TYR A 81 -16.07 -9.80 -0.30
CA TYR A 81 -17.07 -10.41 0.57
C TYR A 81 -17.91 -9.35 1.27
N ASN A 82 -19.20 -9.29 0.90
CA ASN A 82 -20.28 -8.76 1.73
C ASN A 82 -20.94 -9.98 2.40
N LEU A 83 -20.46 -10.38 3.58
CA LEU A 83 -21.31 -11.15 4.49
C LEU A 83 -21.92 -10.14 5.44
N LEU A 84 -23.21 -9.90 5.27
CA LEU A 84 -24.09 -9.02 6.04
C LEU A 84 -24.17 -9.34 7.55
N GLU A 85 -23.21 -10.06 8.12
CA GLU A 85 -23.20 -10.48 9.52
C GLU A 85 -21.77 -10.37 10.09
N ASP A 86 -21.65 -9.49 11.08
CA ASP A 86 -20.62 -9.35 12.10
C ASP A 86 -19.12 -9.41 11.71
N SER A 87 -18.51 -8.22 11.77
CA SER A 87 -17.22 -7.94 12.41
C SER A 87 -16.05 -8.93 12.18
N ASN A 88 -15.85 -9.36 10.94
CA ASN A 88 -14.77 -10.28 10.63
C ASN A 88 -13.39 -9.63 10.82
N ILE A 89 -12.56 -10.30 11.62
CA ILE A 89 -11.15 -9.97 11.86
C ILE A 89 -10.34 -10.05 10.55
N ILE A 90 -10.83 -10.80 9.57
CA ILE A 90 -10.19 -11.02 8.27
C ILE A 90 -11.14 -10.57 7.16
N ASP A 91 -10.63 -9.75 6.25
CA ASP A 91 -11.35 -9.23 5.09
C ASP A 91 -10.49 -9.38 3.82
N ILE A 92 -11.14 -9.68 2.70
CA ILE A 92 -10.48 -9.89 1.41
C ILE A 92 -11.07 -8.91 0.41
N ALA A 93 -10.18 -8.19 -0.28
CA ALA A 93 -10.55 -7.25 -1.32
C ALA A 93 -9.73 -7.46 -2.59
N LEU A 94 -10.30 -7.02 -3.71
CA LEU A 94 -9.65 -6.94 -5.01
C LEU A 94 -9.44 -5.48 -5.39
N GLY A 95 -8.24 -5.15 -5.83
CA GLY A 95 -7.89 -3.86 -6.38
C GLY A 95 -7.65 -3.96 -7.88
N ILE A 96 -8.10 -2.95 -8.62
CA ILE A 96 -7.69 -2.73 -10.01
C ILE A 96 -7.26 -1.28 -10.17
N GLY A 97 -6.15 -1.04 -10.85
CA GLY A 97 -5.66 0.31 -10.99
C GLY A 97 -4.51 0.48 -11.96
N VAL A 98 -3.92 1.65 -11.87
CA VAL A 98 -2.77 2.05 -12.67
C VAL A 98 -1.59 2.32 -11.73
N TYR A 99 -0.39 2.09 -12.24
CA TYR A 99 0.83 2.42 -11.54
C TYR A 99 1.83 3.11 -12.47
N GLY A 100 2.71 3.90 -11.87
CA GLY A 100 3.86 4.52 -12.49
C GLY A 100 5.13 4.11 -11.75
N LEU A 101 6.18 3.79 -12.50
CA LEU A 101 7.53 3.54 -11.99
C LEU A 101 8.49 4.54 -12.62
N TRP A 102 9.31 5.19 -11.79
CA TRP A 102 10.33 6.14 -12.23
C TRP A 102 11.72 5.77 -11.72
N TRP A 103 12.63 5.39 -12.62
CA TRP A 103 14.02 5.03 -12.34
C TRP A 103 14.94 6.28 -12.21
N ILE A 104 15.35 6.59 -10.98
CA ILE A 104 16.29 7.67 -10.64
C ILE A 104 17.73 7.37 -11.09
N SER A 105 18.18 6.10 -11.03
CA SER A 105 19.59 5.77 -11.36
C SER A 105 19.91 5.89 -12.84
N GLU A 106 18.95 5.61 -13.73
CA GLU A 106 19.12 5.87 -15.16
C GLU A 106 19.26 7.38 -15.43
N TRP A 107 18.48 8.22 -14.74
CA TRP A 107 18.61 9.67 -14.81
C TRP A 107 19.99 10.16 -14.33
N LYS A 108 20.50 9.63 -13.21
CA LYS A 108 21.81 10.02 -12.65
C LYS A 108 22.98 9.71 -13.57
N ASN A 109 22.97 8.57 -14.25
CA ASN A 109 24.08 8.13 -15.09
C ASN A 109 24.06 8.75 -16.49
N THR A 110 22.88 9.09 -17.02
CA THR A 110 22.74 9.57 -18.41
C THR A 110 22.43 11.06 -18.51
N GLN A 111 21.94 11.69 -17.43
CA GLN A 111 21.39 13.06 -17.42
C GLN A 111 20.31 13.31 -18.49
N THR A 112 19.78 12.25 -19.10
CA THR A 112 18.72 12.28 -20.11
C THR A 112 17.44 11.73 -19.51
N ILE A 113 16.31 12.43 -19.74
CA ILE A 113 14.97 12.06 -19.24
C ILE A 113 14.37 10.87 -20.02
N TYR A 114 15.02 10.45 -21.11
CA TYR A 114 14.53 9.33 -21.91
C TYR A 114 14.73 8.00 -21.17
N ASN A 115 13.65 7.24 -21.03
CA ASN A 115 13.56 5.85 -20.56
C ASN A 115 13.31 5.60 -19.07
N SER A 116 13.24 6.65 -18.25
CA SER A 116 13.11 6.45 -16.82
C SER A 116 11.68 6.26 -16.33
N LEU A 117 10.64 6.27 -17.17
CA LEU A 117 9.23 6.21 -16.74
C LEU A 117 8.48 5.06 -17.42
N ASN A 118 7.87 4.19 -16.62
CA ASN A 118 6.90 3.19 -17.06
C ASN A 118 5.55 3.41 -16.40
N ILE A 119 4.48 3.15 -17.16
CA ILE A 119 3.10 3.19 -16.71
C ILE A 119 2.47 1.83 -17.04
N GLY A 120 1.78 1.25 -16.06
CA GLY A 120 1.16 -0.06 -16.20
C GLY A 120 -0.19 -0.16 -15.52
N GLY A 121 -0.92 -1.21 -15.86
CA GLY A 121 -2.12 -1.63 -15.15
C GLY A 121 -1.77 -2.68 -14.09
N ARG A 122 -2.41 -2.63 -12.92
CA ARG A 122 -2.19 -3.56 -11.82
C ARG A 122 -3.51 -4.16 -11.36
N LEU A 123 -3.46 -5.45 -11.07
CA LEU A 123 -4.49 -6.17 -10.33
C LEU A 123 -3.89 -6.52 -8.96
N SER A 124 -4.63 -6.24 -7.89
CA SER A 124 -4.20 -6.47 -6.52
C SER A 124 -5.19 -7.37 -5.79
N PHE A 125 -4.67 -8.29 -5.01
CA PHE A 125 -5.39 -9.06 -4.01
C PHE A 125 -4.95 -8.56 -2.65
N ILE A 126 -5.90 -8.15 -1.82
CA ILE A 126 -5.64 -7.54 -0.52
C ILE A 126 -6.30 -8.41 0.54
N LEU A 127 -5.50 -8.88 1.49
CA LEU A 127 -5.93 -9.54 2.70
C LEU A 127 -5.73 -8.58 3.87
N ASN A 128 -6.82 -8.07 4.43
CA ASN A 128 -6.82 -7.20 5.60
C ASN A 128 -7.08 -8.03 6.86
N ILE A 129 -6.30 -7.78 7.91
CA ILE A 129 -6.47 -8.34 9.24
C ILE A 129 -6.67 -7.16 10.19
N SER A 130 -7.90 -7.00 10.67
CA SER A 130 -8.27 -5.92 11.59
C SER A 130 -7.80 -6.25 13.00
N ALA A 131 -6.72 -5.60 13.42
CA ALA A 131 -6.20 -5.70 14.78
C ALA A 131 -7.01 -4.80 15.75
N SER A 132 -7.57 -3.70 15.26
CA SER A 132 -8.63 -2.94 15.93
C SER A 132 -9.71 -2.60 14.89
N LYS A 133 -10.94 -3.05 15.13
CA LYS A 133 -12.05 -3.04 14.16
C LYS A 133 -12.30 -1.67 13.51
N ARG A 134 -11.98 -0.57 14.20
CA ARG A 134 -12.30 0.79 13.76
C ARG A 134 -11.08 1.62 13.33
N LEU A 135 -9.89 1.33 13.87
CA LEU A 135 -8.74 2.23 13.79
C LEU A 135 -7.52 1.63 13.11
N PHE A 136 -7.38 0.30 13.06
CA PHE A 136 -6.08 -0.27 12.67
C PHE A 136 -6.18 -1.67 12.04
N ASP A 137 -5.60 -1.78 10.84
CA ASP A 137 -5.48 -3.04 10.10
C ASP A 137 -4.02 -3.32 9.73
N ILE A 138 -3.66 -4.61 9.76
CA ILE A 138 -2.48 -5.16 9.11
C ILE A 138 -2.95 -5.74 7.79
N PHE A 139 -2.27 -5.48 6.68
CA PHE A 139 -2.69 -6.02 5.40
C PHE A 139 -1.54 -6.58 4.58
N LEU A 140 -1.86 -7.62 3.82
CA LEU A 140 -1.01 -8.19 2.78
C LEU A 140 -1.64 -7.86 1.44
N LYS A 141 -0.89 -7.22 0.55
CA LYS A 141 -1.34 -6.87 -0.81
C LYS A 141 -0.40 -7.47 -1.82
N ALA A 142 -0.93 -8.25 -2.76
CA ALA A 142 -0.12 -8.86 -3.81
C ALA A 142 -0.87 -8.96 -5.13
N GLY A 143 -0.16 -8.87 -6.24
CA GLY A 143 -0.75 -9.16 -7.54
C GLY A 143 0.10 -8.73 -8.73
N PRO A 144 -0.33 -9.13 -9.94
CA PRO A 144 0.40 -8.83 -11.15
C PRO A 144 0.17 -7.40 -11.62
N GLY A 145 1.17 -6.82 -12.27
CA GLY A 145 1.01 -5.67 -13.13
C GLY A 145 1.65 -5.89 -14.50
N ILE A 146 1.13 -5.16 -15.46
CA ILE A 146 1.56 -5.19 -16.85
C ILE A 146 1.93 -3.77 -17.23
N ASN A 147 3.17 -3.57 -17.68
CA ASN A 147 3.57 -2.31 -18.28
C ASN A 147 2.86 -2.12 -19.63
N ILE A 148 2.10 -1.03 -19.75
CA ILE A 148 1.31 -0.67 -20.94
C ILE A 148 2.05 0.38 -21.77
N TRP A 149 2.81 1.24 -21.10
CA TRP A 149 3.60 2.28 -21.74
C TRP A 149 4.93 2.45 -21.02
N GLY A 150 5.97 2.69 -21.79
CA GLY A 150 7.30 3.04 -21.29
C GLY A 150 7.97 3.96 -22.28
N GLY A 151 8.61 5.01 -21.79
CA GLY A 151 9.52 5.79 -22.62
C GLY A 151 10.73 4.92 -22.99
N GLY A 152 11.16 4.94 -24.25
CA GLY A 152 12.37 4.24 -24.68
C GLY A 152 12.16 2.98 -25.48
N GLY A 153 13.00 2.78 -26.51
CA GLY A 153 12.88 1.79 -27.58
C GLY A 153 12.93 0.31 -27.19
N ASN A 154 12.63 -0.04 -25.93
CA ASN A 154 12.37 -1.41 -25.51
C ASN A 154 10.96 -1.50 -24.89
N SER A 155 9.97 -1.23 -25.74
CA SER A 155 8.51 -1.32 -25.51
C SER A 155 8.02 -2.76 -25.32
N THR A 156 8.84 -3.62 -24.73
CA THR A 156 8.45 -4.99 -24.40
C THR A 156 7.54 -4.93 -23.18
N GLN A 157 6.32 -5.45 -23.34
CA GLN A 157 5.40 -5.64 -22.21
C GLN A 157 6.10 -6.49 -21.16
N LYS A 158 6.45 -5.86 -20.04
CA LYS A 158 7.06 -6.51 -18.89
C LYS A 158 5.98 -6.78 -17.86
N TRP A 159 5.93 -8.01 -17.40
CA TRP A 159 5.11 -8.42 -16.27
C TRP A 159 5.88 -8.17 -14.99
N GLU A 160 5.21 -7.58 -14.01
CA GLU A 160 5.74 -7.27 -12.69
C GLU A 160 4.84 -7.92 -11.64
N ILE A 161 5.44 -8.36 -10.54
CA ILE A 161 4.71 -8.86 -9.39
C ILE A 161 4.93 -7.86 -8.27
N PHE A 162 3.83 -7.33 -7.75
CA PHE A 162 3.81 -6.47 -6.59
C PHE A 162 3.41 -7.33 -5.39
N ALA A 163 4.16 -7.25 -4.31
CA ALA A 163 3.83 -7.94 -3.07
C ALA A 163 4.30 -7.07 -1.91
N THR A 164 3.40 -6.83 -0.96
CA THR A 164 3.60 -5.85 0.08
C THR A 164 2.92 -6.28 1.38
N LEU A 165 3.56 -5.97 2.50
CA LEU A 165 2.96 -6.10 3.84
C LEU A 165 2.91 -4.70 4.44
N GLY A 166 1.75 -4.29 4.95
CA GLY A 166 1.57 -2.94 5.47
C GLY A 166 0.70 -2.86 6.70
N PHE A 167 0.73 -1.67 7.28
CA PHE A 167 -0.09 -1.28 8.42
C PHE A 167 -0.92 -0.07 7.99
N ARG A 168 -2.20 -0.02 8.35
CA ARG A 168 -3.11 1.07 8.01
C ARG A 168 -3.83 1.56 9.26
N PHE A 169 -3.84 2.87 9.46
CA PHE A 169 -4.63 3.55 10.47
C PHE A 169 -5.83 4.23 9.82
N TRP A 170 -6.99 4.11 10.44
CA TRP A 170 -8.23 4.72 9.97
C TRP A 170 -8.59 5.94 10.81
N ILE A 171 -9.04 6.99 10.15
CA ILE A 171 -9.59 8.20 10.76
C ILE A 171 -11.12 8.11 10.70
N ILE A 172 -11.74 8.35 11.84
CA ILE A 172 -13.20 8.40 12.04
C ILE A 172 -13.71 9.79 11.64
#